data_AF-A0A1A6FGP3-F1
#
_entry.id   AF-A0A1A6FGP3-F1
#
_cell.length_a   1.000
_cell.length_b   1.000
_cell.length_c   1.000
_cell.angle_alpha   90.00
_cell.angle_beta   90.00
_cell.angle_gamma   90.00
#
_symmetry.space_group_name_H-M   'P 1'
#
loop_
_entity.id
_entity.type
_entity.pdbx_description
1 polymer ?
#
loop_
_entity_poly.entity_id
_entity_poly.type
_entity_poly.pdbx_seq_one_letter_code
_entity_poly.pdbx_strand_id
1 'polypeptide(L)'
;MPRNPLLPKPQKKPIRWRIGTLKGTIGVPSMAAAPPLAAVEESREPHYKKDPRGRKPKSPAKTRPTRDLRRDSGRVDTIDAWTPPSYPNAGKIDFCSDGLLGHTVASWASALDMVPLDHGPVGCGAYGQTMRLTAPGYVQGIESFSALHACTDLRAEDIGDAGDRRLARAIDEIAELFPLARGIVVASEEPMPALGADITGIAKAKMAEQRKLILPLNGYRSWAVETAAALRSAELLHPLTTSSGKRVVLPYSREATALVWIVSKLLMEIGLEPVHEMTQSSAIDLARVSDCKLVIGFASKVGALEEQLRGGYADLLQRWFATPIVWTCFESPSTTSASLRAIAKRFDRGVARRVDAAIVKGEALVAHTIDRYRPRLEGKLVLFFRPMTEAQLEPYRLLGLRIGDASGWTGKTGKQRTPRLKCDDDHPDERAIDSYISEAKPDLVLHFGNGETRGEYEWRKRGQVALPFSPFFDRKGNAFWGYDGFACLAAALDRAMNATWRDLVQPPW
;
A
#
# COMPACT_ATOMS: atom_id res chain seq x y z
N MET A 1 28.94 -18.66 12.98
CA MET A 1 28.23 -17.92 14.04
C MET A 1 27.66 -18.92 15.04
N PRO A 2 27.79 -18.69 16.36
CA PRO A 2 27.12 -19.52 17.35
C PRO A 2 25.59 -19.31 17.26
N ARG A 3 24.84 -20.39 17.42
CA ARG A 3 23.39 -20.45 17.16
C ARG A 3 22.61 -19.79 18.31
N ASN A 4 21.59 -18.98 17.97
CA ASN A 4 20.73 -18.32 18.96
C ASN A 4 20.02 -19.38 19.85
N PRO A 5 20.24 -19.37 21.18
CA PRO A 5 19.70 -20.37 22.10
C PRO A 5 18.17 -20.27 22.29
N LEU A 6 17.54 -19.20 21.82
CA LEU A 6 16.09 -18.98 21.89
C LEU A 6 15.31 -19.61 20.72
N LEU A 7 16.00 -20.13 19.70
CA LEU A 7 15.35 -20.82 18.59
C LEU A 7 15.07 -22.30 18.95
N PRO A 8 13.86 -22.83 18.68
CA PRO A 8 13.57 -24.24 18.86
C PRO A 8 14.56 -25.10 18.07
N LYS A 9 15.00 -26.22 18.67
CA LYS A 9 15.89 -27.16 17.97
C LYS A 9 15.17 -27.67 16.70
N PRO A 10 15.86 -27.73 15.54
CA PRO A 10 15.25 -28.23 14.31
C PRO A 10 14.75 -29.65 14.53
N GLN A 11 13.45 -29.86 14.42
CA GLN A 11 12.86 -31.19 14.51
C GLN A 11 13.23 -32.00 13.26
N LYS A 12 13.78 -33.21 13.46
CA LYS A 12 14.25 -34.11 12.40
C LYS A 12 13.14 -34.78 11.57
N LYS A 13 11.86 -34.45 11.78
CA LYS A 13 10.75 -35.09 11.08
C LYS A 13 9.80 -34.05 10.47
N PRO A 14 9.41 -34.19 9.20
CA PRO A 14 8.45 -33.28 8.57
C PRO A 14 7.08 -33.39 9.26
N ILE A 15 6.44 -32.24 9.47
CA ILE A 15 5.09 -32.14 10.02
C ILE A 15 4.12 -32.82 9.05
N ARG A 16 3.58 -33.97 9.44
CA ARG A 16 2.47 -34.63 8.73
C ARG A 16 1.16 -34.00 9.18
N TRP A 17 0.56 -33.18 8.31
CA TRP A 17 -0.83 -32.74 8.48
C TRP A 17 -1.75 -33.96 8.34
N ARG A 18 -2.39 -34.39 9.43
CA ARG A 18 -3.47 -35.39 9.37
C ARG A 18 -4.79 -34.65 9.22
N ILE A 19 -5.41 -34.75 8.03
CA ILE A 19 -6.78 -34.32 7.81
C ILE A 19 -7.66 -35.53 8.15
N GLY A 20 -8.30 -35.48 9.30
CA GLY A 20 -9.24 -36.51 9.77
C GLY A 20 -10.16 -35.91 10.83
N THR A 21 -11.43 -36.24 10.76
CA THR A 21 -12.51 -35.74 11.62
C THR A 21 -12.33 -36.16 13.08
N LEU A 22 -11.81 -35.27 13.91
CA LEU A 22 -11.76 -35.46 15.36
C LEU A 22 -13.06 -34.93 15.98
N LYS A 23 -13.87 -35.85 16.51
CA LYS A 23 -14.83 -35.58 17.59
C LYS A 23 -14.02 -35.11 18.81
N GLY A 24 -14.12 -33.84 19.19
CA GLY A 24 -13.51 -33.32 20.42
C GLY A 24 -13.46 -31.80 20.43
N THR A 25 -14.24 -31.22 21.34
CA THR A 25 -14.26 -29.82 21.82
C THR A 25 -13.11 -28.91 21.36
N ILE A 26 -13.41 -27.96 20.47
CA ILE A 26 -12.60 -26.75 20.27
C ILE A 26 -12.94 -25.81 21.43
N GLY A 27 -12.12 -25.83 22.47
CA GLY A 27 -12.04 -24.78 23.48
C GLY A 27 -10.63 -24.20 23.45
N VAL A 28 -10.52 -22.89 23.38
CA VAL A 28 -9.26 -22.18 23.68
C VAL A 28 -8.83 -22.64 25.09
N PRO A 29 -7.60 -23.14 25.30
CA PRO A 29 -7.15 -23.43 26.65
C PRO A 29 -7.31 -22.15 27.47
N SER A 30 -7.98 -22.23 28.62
CA SER A 30 -7.97 -21.13 29.58
C SER A 30 -6.50 -20.85 29.93
N MET A 31 -5.96 -19.77 29.39
CA MET A 31 -4.70 -19.22 29.88
C MET A 31 -4.99 -18.70 31.28
N ALA A 32 -4.22 -19.17 32.26
CA ALA A 32 -4.19 -18.54 33.57
C ALA A 32 -3.92 -17.04 33.37
N ALA A 33 -4.68 -16.20 34.08
CA ALA A 33 -4.49 -14.76 34.05
C ALA A 33 -3.01 -14.44 34.29
N ALA A 34 -2.43 -13.58 33.46
CA ALA A 34 -1.10 -13.08 33.70
C ALA A 34 -1.05 -12.46 35.11
N PRO A 35 0.03 -12.66 35.88
CA PRO A 35 0.22 -11.93 37.12
C PRO A 35 0.11 -10.42 36.83
N PRO A 36 -0.49 -9.62 37.74
CA PRO A 36 -0.57 -8.18 37.55
C PRO A 36 0.84 -7.65 37.28
N LEU A 37 0.96 -6.87 36.20
CA LEU A 37 2.19 -6.15 35.90
C LEU A 37 2.58 -5.34 37.14
N ALA A 38 3.85 -5.47 37.56
CA ALA A 38 4.39 -4.63 38.62
C ALA A 38 4.13 -3.16 38.23
N ALA A 39 3.61 -2.38 39.18
CA ALA A 39 3.43 -0.95 38.98
C ALA A 39 4.79 -0.37 38.61
N VAL A 40 4.92 0.05 37.35
CA VAL A 40 6.05 0.87 36.90
C VAL A 40 5.97 2.15 37.74
N GLU A 41 7.05 2.49 38.43
CA GLU A 41 7.16 3.75 39.16
C GLU A 41 6.71 4.89 38.24
N GLU A 42 5.83 5.77 38.75
CA GLU A 42 5.42 6.99 38.06
C GLU A 42 6.67 7.73 37.57
N SER A 43 6.90 7.67 36.25
CA SER A 43 7.90 8.50 35.61
C SER A 43 7.54 9.95 35.92
N ARG A 44 8.49 10.70 36.51
CA ARG A 44 8.34 12.11 36.85
C ARG A 44 7.64 12.87 35.73
N GLU A 45 6.58 13.59 36.08
CA GLU A 45 5.77 14.39 35.15
C GLU A 45 6.66 15.14 34.14
N PRO A 46 6.50 14.90 32.83
CA PRO A 46 7.13 15.76 31.85
C PRO A 46 6.50 17.14 31.98
N HIS A 47 7.36 18.14 32.21
CA HIS A 47 6.99 19.54 32.38
C HIS A 47 6.41 20.08 31.05
N TYR A 48 5.12 19.87 30.82
CA TYR A 48 4.42 20.32 29.61
C TYR A 48 4.02 21.78 29.77
N LYS A 49 4.56 22.66 28.92
CA LYS A 49 4.05 24.03 28.70
C LYS A 49 3.56 24.15 27.25
N LYS A 50 2.26 24.41 27.08
CA LYS A 50 1.69 24.86 25.79
C LYS A 50 2.44 26.09 25.27
N ASP A 51 2.72 26.08 23.97
CA ASP A 51 3.24 27.16 23.08
C ASP A 51 4.01 28.34 23.75
N PRO A 52 5.26 28.65 23.33
CA PRO A 52 6.00 29.83 23.80
C PRO A 52 5.30 31.19 23.65
N ARG A 53 4.16 31.29 22.96
CA ARG A 53 3.36 32.52 22.82
C ARG A 53 2.24 32.71 23.85
N GLY A 54 2.09 31.81 24.83
CA GLY A 54 1.21 32.03 26.00
C GLY A 54 -0.28 32.27 25.67
N ARG A 55 -0.75 31.90 24.48
CA ARG A 55 -2.16 32.04 24.11
C ARG A 55 -2.97 30.98 24.83
N LYS A 56 -3.96 31.42 25.63
CA LYS A 56 -4.96 30.53 26.21
C LYS A 56 -5.63 29.71 25.09
N PRO A 57 -5.93 28.41 25.32
CA PRO A 57 -6.74 27.64 24.38
C PRO A 57 -8.05 28.41 24.11
N LYS A 58 -8.45 28.48 22.84
CA LYS A 58 -9.78 29.00 22.49
C LYS A 58 -10.80 28.21 23.32
N SER A 59 -11.65 28.91 24.05
CA SER A 59 -12.76 28.29 24.76
C SER A 59 -13.51 27.38 23.78
N PRO A 60 -13.87 26.15 24.18
CA PRO A 60 -14.71 25.29 23.35
C PRO A 60 -15.93 26.10 22.91
N ALA A 61 -16.30 25.96 21.63
CA ALA A 61 -17.54 26.56 21.14
C ALA A 61 -18.66 26.18 22.12
N LYS A 62 -19.46 27.17 22.55
CA LYS A 62 -20.58 26.94 23.47
C LYS A 62 -21.36 25.72 22.98
N THR A 63 -21.43 24.69 23.81
CA THR A 63 -22.26 23.51 23.58
C THR A 63 -23.67 24.03 23.30
N ARG A 64 -24.16 23.77 22.09
CA ARG A 64 -25.59 23.94 21.80
C ARG A 64 -26.34 23.07 22.83
N PRO A 65 -27.38 23.58 23.51
CA PRO A 65 -28.06 22.80 24.52
C PRO A 65 -28.56 21.52 23.87
N THR A 66 -28.03 20.39 24.34
CA THR A 66 -28.57 19.06 24.04
C THR A 66 -30.01 19.07 24.52
N ARG A 67 -30.94 18.90 23.58
CA ARG A 67 -32.36 18.72 23.88
C ARG A 67 -32.47 17.59 24.91
N ASP A 68 -33.05 17.91 26.07
CA ASP A 68 -33.14 17.02 27.21
C ASP A 68 -34.00 15.80 26.84
N LEU A 69 -33.35 14.67 26.53
CA LEU A 69 -34.00 13.42 26.11
C LEU A 69 -34.64 12.67 27.30
N ARG A 70 -34.66 13.24 28.51
CA ARG A 70 -35.17 12.57 29.72
C ARG A 70 -36.64 12.85 30.03
N ARG A 71 -37.33 13.68 29.25
CA ARG A 71 -38.72 14.09 29.56
C ARG A 71 -39.84 13.29 28.90
N ASP A 72 -39.53 12.32 28.05
CA ASP A 72 -40.52 11.47 27.37
C ASP A 72 -40.44 9.98 27.78
N SER A 73 -40.27 9.69 29.07
CA SER A 73 -40.30 8.32 29.60
C SER A 73 -41.71 7.71 29.73
N GLY A 74 -42.67 8.18 28.92
CA GLY A 74 -44.09 7.86 29.07
C GLY A 74 -44.80 7.27 27.85
N ARG A 75 -44.13 7.13 26.70
CA ARG A 75 -44.69 6.44 25.54
C ARG A 75 -43.66 5.50 24.95
N VAL A 76 -43.93 4.20 25.07
CA VAL A 76 -43.39 3.20 24.15
C VAL A 76 -44.17 3.37 22.85
N ASP A 77 -44.00 4.53 22.19
CA ASP A 77 -44.36 4.65 20.80
C ASP A 77 -43.28 3.85 20.07
N THR A 78 -43.75 2.85 19.31
CA THR A 78 -42.96 2.06 18.37
C THR A 78 -41.86 2.93 17.80
N ILE A 79 -40.60 2.47 17.90
CA ILE A 79 -39.53 3.02 17.08
C ILE A 79 -40.02 2.83 15.65
N ASP A 80 -40.63 3.87 15.08
CA ASP A 80 -40.77 3.99 13.65
C ASP A 80 -39.35 3.80 13.16
N ALA A 81 -39.10 2.65 12.54
CA ALA A 81 -37.82 2.31 11.97
C ALA A 81 -37.57 3.38 10.92
N TRP A 82 -36.91 4.46 11.33
CA TRP A 82 -36.28 5.39 10.42
C TRP A 82 -35.28 4.54 9.69
N THR A 83 -35.73 4.03 8.55
CA THR A 83 -34.87 3.41 7.57
C THR A 83 -34.24 4.64 6.93
N PRO A 84 -32.97 4.98 7.24
CA PRO A 84 -32.31 6.06 6.53
C PRO A 84 -32.55 5.84 5.03
N PRO A 85 -32.82 6.89 4.23
CA PRO A 85 -32.84 6.73 2.78
C PRO A 85 -31.57 5.97 2.42
N SER A 86 -31.72 4.89 1.64
CA SER A 86 -30.61 4.04 1.20
C SER A 86 -29.43 4.94 0.86
N TYR A 87 -28.37 4.91 1.68
CA TYR A 87 -27.23 5.77 1.43
C TYR A 87 -26.77 5.47 -0.01
N PRO A 88 -26.58 6.47 -0.88
CA PRO A 88 -26.26 6.24 -2.29
C PRO A 88 -24.97 5.43 -2.50
N ASN A 89 -24.17 5.25 -1.43
CA ASN A 89 -22.95 4.46 -1.40
C ASN A 89 -23.04 3.22 -0.49
N ALA A 90 -24.21 2.87 0.07
CA ALA A 90 -24.37 1.64 0.84
C ALA A 90 -24.06 0.43 -0.05
N GLY A 91 -23.08 -0.40 0.36
CA GLY A 91 -22.65 -1.57 -0.41
C GLY A 91 -21.67 -1.26 -1.56
N LYS A 92 -21.31 0.01 -1.80
CA LYS A 92 -20.16 0.31 -2.66
C LYS A 92 -18.88 -0.11 -1.95
N ILE A 93 -17.98 -0.72 -2.70
CA ILE A 93 -16.59 -0.87 -2.28
C ILE A 93 -15.97 0.48 -2.54
N ASP A 94 -16.20 1.40 -1.60
CA ASP A 94 -15.49 2.66 -1.54
C ASP A 94 -14.52 2.52 -0.37
N PHE A 95 -13.24 2.53 -0.68
CA PHE A 95 -12.23 2.64 0.36
C PHE A 95 -12.33 4.03 0.99
N CYS A 96 -12.00 4.15 2.27
CA CYS A 96 -11.57 5.44 2.78
C CYS A 96 -10.27 5.78 2.05
N SER A 97 -10.38 6.41 0.88
CA SER A 97 -9.28 6.90 0.08
C SER A 97 -8.68 8.18 0.67
N ASP A 98 -9.26 8.69 1.76
CA ASP A 98 -8.71 9.78 2.54
C ASP A 98 -7.38 9.40 3.20
N GLY A 99 -6.67 10.43 3.67
CA GLY A 99 -5.25 10.42 3.98
C GLY A 99 -4.73 9.24 4.79
N LEU A 100 -5.53 8.60 5.66
CA LEU A 100 -5.06 7.49 6.46
C LEU A 100 -4.67 6.25 5.65
N LEU A 101 -5.45 5.82 4.65
CA LEU A 101 -5.06 4.64 3.83
C LEU A 101 -3.75 4.92 3.09
N GLY A 102 -3.65 6.11 2.47
CA GLY A 102 -2.42 6.57 1.83
C GLY A 102 -1.24 6.65 2.81
N HIS A 103 -1.44 7.17 4.02
CA HIS A 103 -0.42 7.31 5.05
C HIS A 103 0.05 5.97 5.62
N THR A 104 -0.90 5.05 5.84
CA THR A 104 -0.68 3.79 6.55
C THR A 104 -0.21 2.67 5.65
N VAL A 105 -0.67 2.62 4.40
CA VAL A 105 -0.42 1.51 3.47
C VAL A 105 0.63 1.86 2.42
N ALA A 106 0.53 3.04 1.82
CA ALA A 106 1.32 3.46 0.67
C ALA A 106 2.37 4.54 0.96
N SER A 107 2.57 4.90 2.23
CA SER A 107 3.45 6.00 2.62
C SER A 107 4.36 5.62 3.80
N TRP A 108 4.81 6.61 4.58
CA TRP A 108 5.84 6.50 5.61
C TRP A 108 5.55 5.41 6.65
N ALA A 109 4.30 5.09 6.96
CA ALA A 109 4.00 4.05 7.95
C ALA A 109 4.34 2.63 7.45
N SER A 110 4.63 2.46 6.16
CA SER A 110 5.17 1.23 5.58
C SER A 110 6.70 1.25 5.48
N ALA A 111 7.38 2.22 6.09
CA ALA A 111 8.85 2.25 6.16
C ALA A 111 9.41 0.98 6.82
N LEU A 112 10.43 0.40 6.20
CA LEU A 112 10.94 -0.92 6.57
C LEU A 112 11.33 -1.04 8.05
N ASP A 113 12.03 -0.05 8.59
CA ASP A 113 12.68 -0.08 9.90
C ASP A 113 12.12 0.93 10.92
N MET A 114 10.93 1.47 10.65
CA MET A 114 10.18 2.36 11.55
C MET A 114 8.89 1.70 12.01
N VAL A 115 8.47 1.99 13.25
CA VAL A 115 7.20 1.49 13.79
C VAL A 115 6.04 2.38 13.33
N PRO A 116 5.04 1.86 12.61
CA PRO A 116 3.79 2.58 12.41
C PRO A 116 3.00 2.61 13.71
N LEU A 117 2.70 3.81 14.21
CA LEU A 117 1.86 4.06 15.38
C LEU A 117 0.57 4.76 14.94
N ASP A 118 -0.52 4.01 14.94
CA ASP A 118 -1.85 4.50 14.61
C ASP A 118 -2.46 5.22 15.83
N HIS A 119 -2.58 6.55 15.75
CA HIS A 119 -3.05 7.39 16.85
C HIS A 119 -4.55 7.69 16.70
N GLY A 120 -5.35 6.87 17.37
CA GLY A 120 -6.81 6.93 17.36
C GLY A 120 -7.43 5.73 18.07
N PRO A 121 -8.73 5.47 17.84
CA PRO A 121 -9.39 4.23 18.22
C PRO A 121 -8.78 3.00 17.51
N VAL A 122 -9.02 1.79 18.00
CA VAL A 122 -8.38 0.54 17.48
C VAL A 122 -8.66 0.19 16.01
N GLY A 123 -9.70 0.75 15.39
CA GLY A 123 -10.25 0.20 14.14
C GLY A 123 -9.37 0.44 12.90
N CYS A 124 -8.95 1.68 12.70
CA CYS A 124 -8.31 2.13 11.48
C CYS A 124 -6.93 1.48 11.28
N GLY A 125 -6.07 1.51 12.30
CA GLY A 125 -4.81 0.75 12.32
C GLY A 125 -4.97 -0.76 12.11
N ALA A 126 -6.01 -1.38 12.68
CA ALA A 126 -6.23 -2.83 12.54
C ALA A 126 -6.51 -3.23 11.09
N TYR A 127 -7.31 -2.45 10.37
CA TYR A 127 -7.54 -2.70 8.94
C TYR A 127 -6.33 -2.32 8.09
N GLY A 128 -5.68 -1.17 8.37
CA GLY A 128 -4.50 -0.69 7.66
C GLY A 128 -3.31 -1.65 7.71
N GLN A 129 -3.03 -2.24 8.87
CA GLN A 129 -1.98 -3.25 9.06
C GLN A 129 -2.08 -4.40 8.06
N THR A 130 -3.30 -4.89 7.79
CA THR A 130 -3.50 -6.04 6.88
C THR A 130 -3.18 -5.72 5.43
N MET A 131 -3.11 -4.44 5.08
CA MET A 131 -2.84 -3.94 3.75
C MET A 131 -1.36 -3.55 3.55
N ARG A 132 -0.61 -3.34 4.64
CA ARG A 132 0.83 -3.05 4.58
C ARG A 132 1.60 -4.24 4.00
N LEU A 133 2.38 -3.99 2.94
CA LEU A 133 3.25 -5.01 2.37
C LEU A 133 4.42 -5.29 3.33
N THR A 134 4.71 -6.58 3.51
CA THR A 134 5.83 -7.03 4.35
C THR A 134 6.98 -7.46 3.46
N ALA A 135 8.16 -6.84 3.65
CA ALA A 135 9.33 -7.19 2.87
C ALA A 135 9.83 -8.59 3.25
N PRO A 136 10.06 -9.49 2.28
CA PRO A 136 10.58 -10.81 2.56
C PRO A 136 12.02 -10.73 3.07
N GLY A 137 12.41 -11.68 3.93
CA GLY A 137 13.77 -11.78 4.44
C GLY A 137 14.06 -10.97 5.71
N TYR A 138 13.11 -10.15 6.18
CA TYR A 138 13.21 -9.44 7.46
C TYR A 138 12.39 -10.13 8.55
N VAL A 139 12.92 -10.16 9.77
CA VAL A 139 12.18 -10.63 10.94
C VAL A 139 11.27 -9.51 11.47
N GLN A 140 9.96 -9.69 11.30
CA GLN A 140 8.95 -8.74 11.80
C GLN A 140 8.99 -8.62 13.32
N GLY A 141 8.93 -7.39 13.84
CA GLY A 141 9.09 -7.04 15.26
C GLY A 141 10.54 -6.93 15.74
N ILE A 142 11.53 -7.21 14.88
CA ILE A 142 12.97 -7.10 15.22
C ILE A 142 13.70 -6.19 14.22
N GLU A 143 13.65 -6.56 12.94
CA GLU A 143 14.34 -5.86 11.86
C GLU A 143 13.40 -4.98 11.05
N SER A 144 12.14 -5.42 10.93
CA SER A 144 11.08 -4.67 10.26
C SER A 144 9.82 -4.64 11.10
N PHE A 145 9.00 -3.61 10.93
CA PHE A 145 7.81 -3.38 11.78
C PHE A 145 6.54 -3.12 10.96
N SER A 146 6.59 -3.29 9.63
CA SER A 146 5.43 -2.99 8.77
C SER A 146 4.23 -3.90 9.05
N ALA A 147 4.47 -5.12 9.52
CA ALA A 147 3.43 -6.04 9.95
C ALA A 147 2.85 -5.73 11.34
N LEU A 148 3.39 -4.77 12.09
CA LEU A 148 2.92 -4.46 13.43
C LEU A 148 1.67 -3.57 13.37
N HIS A 149 0.71 -3.82 14.25
CA HIS A 149 -0.35 -2.87 14.57
C HIS A 149 -0.08 -2.28 15.94
N ALA A 150 0.76 -1.24 15.98
CA ALA A 150 0.88 -0.42 17.17
C ALA A 150 -0.17 0.69 17.07
N CYS A 151 -1.01 0.80 18.09
CA CYS A 151 -2.03 1.84 18.16
C CYS A 151 -2.15 2.38 19.58
N THR A 152 -2.67 3.59 19.72
CA THR A 152 -2.99 4.14 21.05
C THR A 152 -4.30 3.58 21.61
N ASP A 153 -5.17 2.99 20.79
CA ASP A 153 -6.47 2.43 21.21
C ASP A 153 -7.24 3.38 22.15
N LEU A 154 -7.52 4.59 21.67
CA LEU A 154 -8.12 5.64 22.49
C LEU A 154 -9.54 5.26 22.93
N ARG A 155 -9.83 5.56 24.20
CA ARG A 155 -11.10 5.32 24.88
C ARG A 155 -11.75 6.67 25.24
N ALA A 156 -12.97 6.62 25.77
CA ALA A 156 -13.73 7.82 26.11
C ALA A 156 -12.99 8.75 27.10
N GLU A 157 -12.18 8.19 27.98
CA GLU A 157 -11.35 8.93 28.95
C GLU A 157 -10.21 9.73 28.32
N ASP A 158 -9.72 9.33 27.14
CA ASP A 158 -8.63 10.00 26.43
C ASP A 158 -9.10 11.22 25.63
N ILE A 159 -10.41 11.44 25.50
CA ILE A 159 -10.97 12.56 24.72
C ILE A 159 -10.60 13.92 25.36
N GLY A 160 -10.48 13.96 26.69
CA GLY A 160 -10.29 15.22 27.44
C GLY A 160 -8.99 15.96 27.13
N ASP A 161 -7.90 15.25 26.88
CA ASP A 161 -6.60 15.79 26.46
C ASP A 161 -6.26 15.44 25.00
N ALA A 162 -7.28 15.08 24.21
CA ALA A 162 -7.11 14.65 22.82
C ALA A 162 -6.07 13.51 22.66
N GLY A 163 -5.97 12.60 23.63
CA GLY A 163 -5.09 11.43 23.57
C GLY A 163 -3.59 11.74 23.68
N ASP A 164 -3.21 12.99 23.94
CA ASP A 164 -1.82 13.45 23.95
C ASP A 164 -0.94 12.69 24.96
N ARG A 165 -1.44 12.48 26.20
CA ARG A 165 -0.69 11.71 27.21
C ARG A 165 -0.48 10.26 26.79
N ARG A 166 -1.49 9.65 26.17
CA ARG A 166 -1.44 8.26 25.73
C ARG A 166 -0.50 8.09 24.54
N LEU A 167 -0.47 9.05 23.61
CA LEU A 167 0.51 9.08 22.52
C LEU A 167 1.95 9.18 23.05
N ALA A 168 2.21 10.11 23.97
CA ALA A 168 3.53 10.28 24.55
C ALA A 168 4.03 9.00 25.23
N ARG A 169 3.15 8.34 26.02
CA ARG A 169 3.44 7.06 26.67
C ARG A 169 3.68 5.94 25.66
N ALA A 170 2.85 5.83 24.63
CA ALA A 170 3.00 4.78 23.60
C ALA A 170 4.33 4.90 22.86
N ILE A 171 4.80 6.13 22.59
CA ILE A 171 6.12 6.38 21.99
C ILE A 171 7.27 5.89 22.89
N ASP A 172 7.16 6.04 24.21
CA ASP A 172 8.17 5.53 25.15
C ASP A 172 8.16 4.00 25.23
N GLU A 173 6.97 3.40 25.30
CA GLU A 173 6.82 1.94 25.32
C GLU A 173 7.34 1.30 24.03
N ILE A 174 7.10 1.92 22.86
CA ILE A 174 7.67 1.45 21.59
C ILE A 174 9.19 1.50 21.61
N ALA A 175 9.78 2.57 22.15
CA ALA A 175 11.23 2.71 22.22
C ALA A 175 11.87 1.62 23.12
N GLU A 176 11.18 1.23 24.20
CA GLU A 176 11.60 0.15 25.10
C GLU A 176 11.40 -1.24 24.48
N LEU A 177 10.21 -1.52 23.95
CA LEU A 177 9.84 -2.84 23.42
C LEU A 177 10.51 -3.15 22.08
N PHE A 178 10.74 -2.12 21.25
CA PHE A 178 11.32 -2.24 19.91
C PHE A 178 12.60 -1.40 19.80
N PRO A 179 13.66 -1.72 20.56
CA PRO A 179 14.85 -0.88 20.64
C PRO A 179 15.58 -0.76 19.30
N LEU A 180 15.45 -1.75 18.42
CA LEU A 180 16.05 -1.78 17.07
C LEU A 180 15.31 -0.92 16.04
N ALA A 181 14.08 -0.48 16.33
CA ALA A 181 13.37 0.44 15.45
C ALA A 181 14.13 1.77 15.32
N ARG A 182 14.34 2.21 14.08
CA ARG A 182 15.06 3.46 13.73
C ARG A 182 14.20 4.70 13.89
N GLY A 183 12.90 4.51 14.02
CA GLY A 183 11.97 5.60 14.25
C GLY A 183 10.54 5.12 14.44
N ILE A 184 9.65 6.09 14.56
CA ILE A 184 8.21 5.90 14.71
C ILE A 184 7.51 6.81 13.70
N VAL A 185 6.49 6.30 13.03
CA VAL A 185 5.60 7.11 12.20
C VAL A 185 4.27 7.19 12.90
N VAL A 186 3.86 8.39 13.30
CA VAL A 186 2.59 8.62 13.98
C VAL A 186 1.53 8.94 12.92
N ALA A 187 0.67 7.97 12.62
CA ALA A 187 -0.45 8.12 11.72
C ALA A 187 -1.67 8.62 12.51
N SER A 188 -2.03 9.90 12.35
CA SER A 188 -3.16 10.50 13.04
C SER A 188 -4.48 10.09 12.41
N GLU A 189 -5.37 9.47 13.19
CA GLU A 189 -6.69 9.04 12.74
C GLU A 189 -7.77 10.08 13.07
N GLU A 190 -8.94 9.98 12.44
CA GLU A 190 -10.12 10.70 12.90
C GLU A 190 -10.61 10.13 14.24
N PRO A 191 -11.02 10.96 15.23
CA PRO A 191 -11.22 12.41 15.17
C PRO A 191 -10.05 13.25 15.74
N MET A 192 -8.82 12.72 15.81
CA MET A 192 -7.71 13.35 16.56
C MET A 192 -7.35 14.76 16.10
N PRO A 193 -7.29 15.06 14.79
CA PRO A 193 -7.12 16.44 14.32
C PRO A 193 -8.24 17.37 14.78
N ALA A 194 -9.49 16.88 14.82
CA ALA A 194 -10.64 17.66 15.25
C ALA A 194 -10.66 17.90 16.77
N LEU A 195 -10.11 16.98 17.56
CA LEU A 195 -9.91 17.13 19.00
C LEU A 195 -8.73 18.06 19.35
N GLY A 196 -7.88 18.38 18.37
CA GLY A 196 -6.73 19.27 18.56
C GLY A 196 -5.54 18.60 19.22
N ALA A 197 -5.31 17.30 18.95
CA ALA A 197 -4.14 16.57 19.41
C ALA A 197 -2.83 17.23 18.96
N ASP A 198 -1.87 17.37 19.87
CA ASP A 198 -0.56 18.02 19.62
C ASP A 198 0.50 17.00 19.21
N ILE A 199 0.20 16.19 18.19
CA ILE A 199 1.11 15.12 17.75
C ILE A 199 2.47 15.67 17.29
N THR A 200 2.49 16.88 16.73
CA THR A 200 3.73 17.52 16.25
C THR A 200 4.60 17.97 17.41
N GLY A 201 4.02 18.57 18.44
CA GLY A 201 4.72 18.97 19.66
C GLY A 201 5.30 17.76 20.39
N ILE A 202 4.49 16.70 20.53
CA ILE A 202 4.89 15.44 21.18
C ILE A 202 6.01 14.76 20.38
N ALA A 203 5.86 14.60 19.07
CA ALA A 203 6.89 14.01 18.22
C ALA A 203 8.22 14.76 18.36
N LYS A 204 8.19 16.10 18.30
CA LYS A 204 9.41 16.92 18.45
C LYS A 204 10.07 16.74 19.82
N ALA A 205 9.29 16.73 20.90
CA ALA A 205 9.81 16.53 22.25
C ALA A 205 10.46 15.14 22.39
N LYS A 206 9.77 14.09 21.91
CA LYS A 206 10.26 12.71 21.97
C LYS A 206 11.45 12.45 21.05
N MET A 207 11.53 13.09 19.89
CA MET A 207 12.73 13.04 19.04
C MET A 207 13.96 13.58 19.78
N ALA A 208 13.81 14.70 20.51
CA ALA A 208 14.90 15.30 21.27
C ALA A 208 15.36 14.41 22.44
N GLU A 209 14.41 13.74 23.09
CA GLU A 209 14.65 12.82 24.20
C GLU A 209 15.32 11.51 23.73
N GLN A 210 14.72 10.84 22.75
CA GLN A 210 15.09 9.48 22.37
C GLN A 210 16.16 9.41 21.26
N ARG A 211 16.46 10.53 20.59
CA ARG A 211 17.34 10.59 19.40
C ARG A 211 16.94 9.59 18.31
N LYS A 212 15.63 9.40 18.11
CA LYS A 212 15.04 8.63 17.01
C LYS A 212 14.20 9.54 16.12
N LEU A 213 14.05 9.18 14.84
CA LEU A 213 13.13 9.89 13.95
C LEU A 213 11.68 9.58 14.37
N ILE A 214 10.90 10.60 14.72
CA ILE A 214 9.46 10.45 14.99
C ILE A 214 8.72 11.36 14.03
N LEU A 215 8.02 10.77 13.07
CA LEU A 215 7.38 11.50 11.98
C LEU A 215 5.87 11.64 12.24
N PRO A 216 5.36 12.84 12.54
CA PRO A 216 3.93 13.08 12.69
C PRO A 216 3.26 13.28 11.33
N LEU A 217 2.28 12.43 10.99
CA LEU A 217 1.49 12.56 9.76
C LEU A 217 0.13 13.21 10.07
N ASN A 218 -0.01 14.49 9.70
CA ASN A 218 -1.21 15.31 9.95
C ASN A 218 -2.05 15.48 8.67
N GLY A 219 -2.75 14.43 8.23
CA GLY A 219 -3.67 14.50 7.08
C GLY A 219 -3.01 14.79 5.70
N TYR A 220 -3.83 14.87 4.65
CA TYR A 220 -3.45 14.69 3.23
C TYR A 220 -2.59 15.82 2.59
N ARG A 221 -1.97 16.78 3.30
CA ARG A 221 -1.31 17.95 2.64
C ARG A 221 0.06 18.39 3.15
N SER A 222 0.77 17.59 3.94
CA SER A 222 2.09 17.97 4.51
C SER A 222 3.31 17.29 3.86
N TRP A 223 3.21 16.79 2.63
CA TRP A 223 4.17 15.82 2.09
C TRP A 223 5.57 16.42 1.98
N ALA A 224 5.67 17.69 1.57
CA ALA A 224 6.94 18.40 1.52
C ALA A 224 7.55 18.62 2.91
N VAL A 225 6.75 18.90 3.94
CA VAL A 225 7.23 19.12 5.31
C VAL A 225 7.67 17.79 5.93
N GLU A 226 6.85 16.75 5.78
CA GLU A 226 7.14 15.39 6.25
C GLU A 226 8.39 14.83 5.57
N THR A 227 8.50 14.97 4.25
CA THR A 227 9.69 14.53 3.50
C THR A 227 10.92 15.29 3.95
N ALA A 228 10.86 16.62 4.09
CA ALA A 228 12.00 17.40 4.56
C ALA A 228 12.43 16.98 5.98
N ALA A 229 11.46 16.74 6.87
CA ALA A 229 11.73 16.28 8.23
C ALA A 229 12.36 14.88 8.25
N ALA A 230 11.82 13.94 7.47
CA ALA A 230 12.32 12.58 7.36
C ALA A 230 13.74 12.53 6.81
N LEU A 231 14.00 13.18 5.67
CA LEU A 231 15.33 13.20 5.03
C LEU A 231 16.37 13.86 5.94
N ARG A 232 16.06 15.03 6.51
CA ARG A 232 17.01 15.75 7.39
C ARG A 232 17.33 14.96 8.65
N SER A 233 16.33 14.31 9.25
CA SER A 233 16.54 13.50 10.45
C SER A 233 17.35 12.24 10.13
N ALA A 234 17.06 11.60 8.99
CA ALA A 234 17.80 10.45 8.52
C ALA A 234 19.29 10.80 8.29
N GLU A 235 19.59 11.92 7.63
CA GLU A 235 20.97 12.40 7.44
C GLU A 235 21.68 12.71 8.76
N LEU A 236 20.98 13.29 9.73
CA LEU A 236 21.55 13.60 11.04
C LEU A 236 21.90 12.33 11.83
N LEU A 237 21.02 11.32 11.78
CA LEU A 237 21.17 10.07 12.52
C LEU A 237 22.11 9.08 11.81
N HIS A 238 22.19 9.15 10.48
CA HIS A 238 22.93 8.24 9.62
C HIS A 238 23.78 9.02 8.60
N PRO A 239 24.77 9.81 9.05
CA PRO A 239 25.56 10.64 8.16
C PRO A 239 26.31 9.79 7.14
N LEU A 240 26.27 10.24 5.89
CA LEU A 240 26.95 9.60 4.78
C LEU A 240 28.46 9.62 4.99
N THR A 241 29.09 8.44 4.92
CA THR A 241 30.55 8.29 5.00
C THR A 241 31.21 8.20 3.62
N THR A 242 30.47 7.80 2.59
CA THR A 242 30.97 7.62 1.23
C THR A 242 29.94 8.05 0.20
N SER A 243 30.39 8.76 -0.84
CA SER A 243 29.58 9.10 -2.01
C SER A 243 29.69 8.02 -3.09
N SER A 244 28.62 7.80 -3.87
CA SER A 244 28.66 6.94 -5.05
C SER A 244 28.12 7.67 -6.28
N GLY A 245 28.87 7.60 -7.39
CA GLY A 245 28.43 8.11 -8.69
C GLY A 245 27.31 7.31 -9.35
N LYS A 246 26.89 6.19 -8.74
CA LYS A 246 25.89 5.25 -9.30
C LYS A 246 24.60 5.19 -8.51
N ARG A 247 24.46 6.04 -7.48
CA ARG A 247 23.28 6.04 -6.63
C ARG A 247 22.10 6.73 -7.31
N VAL A 248 20.94 6.11 -7.25
CA VAL A 248 19.69 6.61 -7.84
C VAL A 248 18.56 6.51 -6.84
N VAL A 249 17.56 7.38 -6.94
CA VAL A 249 16.39 7.39 -6.04
C VAL A 249 15.12 7.10 -6.82
N LEU A 250 14.25 6.29 -6.23
CA LEU A 250 12.96 5.90 -6.79
C LEU A 250 11.85 6.51 -5.91
N PRO A 251 11.45 7.77 -6.16
CA PRO A 251 10.31 8.36 -5.46
C PRO A 251 9.04 7.68 -5.97
N TYR A 252 8.37 6.89 -5.14
CA TYR A 252 7.14 6.20 -5.52
C TYR A 252 6.22 6.07 -4.31
N SER A 253 4.98 6.56 -4.46
CA SER A 253 4.01 6.63 -3.36
C SER A 253 2.68 5.99 -3.74
N ARG A 254 2.65 4.67 -3.94
CA ARG A 254 1.42 3.91 -4.17
C ARG A 254 1.41 2.57 -3.43
N GLU A 255 0.21 1.99 -3.30
CA GLU A 255 -0.10 0.70 -2.66
C GLU A 255 0.43 -0.52 -3.43
N ALA A 256 1.69 -0.48 -3.88
CA ALA A 256 2.29 -1.52 -4.72
C ALA A 256 3.82 -1.52 -4.66
N THR A 257 4.38 -1.49 -3.46
CA THR A 257 5.83 -1.54 -3.16
C THR A 257 6.58 -2.59 -3.99
N ALA A 258 5.98 -3.77 -4.18
CA ALA A 258 6.57 -4.85 -4.99
C ALA A 258 6.91 -4.41 -6.44
N LEU A 259 6.20 -3.42 -7.00
CA LEU A 259 6.50 -2.85 -8.31
C LEU A 259 7.86 -2.14 -8.33
N VAL A 260 8.23 -1.48 -7.25
CA VAL A 260 9.50 -0.75 -7.18
C VAL A 260 10.64 -1.68 -6.80
N TRP A 261 10.41 -2.74 -6.01
CA TRP A 261 11.40 -3.82 -5.81
C TRP A 261 11.80 -4.49 -7.12
N ILE A 262 10.86 -4.77 -8.03
CA ILE A 262 11.18 -5.40 -9.32
C ILE A 262 12.03 -4.49 -10.20
N VAL A 263 11.79 -3.18 -10.16
CA VAL A 263 12.59 -2.17 -10.86
C VAL A 263 13.96 -2.06 -10.22
N SER A 264 14.02 -2.05 -8.89
CA SER A 264 15.28 -1.93 -8.15
C SER A 264 16.21 -3.11 -8.40
N LYS A 265 15.67 -4.32 -8.51
CA LYS A 265 16.43 -5.49 -8.97
C LYS A 265 17.07 -5.23 -10.34
N LEU A 266 16.31 -4.71 -11.32
CA LEU A 266 16.86 -4.38 -12.64
C LEU A 266 17.95 -3.31 -12.56
N LEU A 267 17.76 -2.27 -11.74
CA LEU A 267 18.75 -1.21 -11.54
C LEU A 267 20.05 -1.75 -10.92
N MET A 268 19.96 -2.65 -9.94
CA MET A 268 21.12 -3.34 -9.37
C MET A 268 21.83 -4.22 -10.41
N GLU A 269 21.09 -4.97 -11.24
CA GLU A 269 21.67 -5.79 -12.32
C GLU A 269 22.48 -4.95 -13.32
N ILE A 270 22.06 -3.71 -13.59
CA ILE A 270 22.81 -2.77 -14.45
C ILE A 270 23.89 -1.99 -13.69
N GLY A 271 24.14 -2.34 -12.43
CA GLY A 271 25.21 -1.83 -11.58
C GLY A 271 24.95 -0.44 -11.01
N LEU A 272 23.69 -0.04 -10.87
CA LEU A 272 23.28 1.13 -10.11
C LEU A 272 22.97 0.76 -8.66
N GLU A 273 22.98 1.75 -7.77
CA GLU A 273 22.66 1.60 -6.36
C GLU A 273 21.31 2.30 -6.08
N PRO A 274 20.17 1.60 -6.15
CA PRO A 274 18.88 2.21 -5.84
C PRO A 274 18.74 2.48 -4.34
N VAL A 275 18.42 3.73 -4.01
CA VAL A 275 17.73 4.12 -2.78
C VAL A 275 16.25 3.93 -3.06
N HIS A 276 15.72 2.84 -2.50
CA HIS A 276 14.38 2.37 -2.79
C HIS A 276 13.34 3.37 -2.30
N GLU A 277 12.17 3.37 -2.93
CA GLU A 277 10.86 3.70 -2.34
C GLU A 277 10.90 4.80 -1.28
N MET A 278 11.08 6.05 -1.68
CA MET A 278 10.61 7.12 -0.82
C MET A 278 9.08 7.08 -0.91
N THR A 279 8.37 6.53 0.09
CA THR A 279 8.62 6.69 1.54
C THR A 279 8.72 5.40 2.39
N GLN A 280 8.78 4.23 1.76
CA GLN A 280 8.80 2.91 2.43
C GLN A 280 10.21 2.37 2.69
N SER A 281 11.24 3.14 2.37
CA SER A 281 12.64 2.80 2.56
C SER A 281 13.08 2.69 4.03
N SER A 282 14.27 2.14 4.23
CA SER A 282 14.96 2.20 5.53
C SER A 282 15.43 3.62 5.85
N ALA A 283 15.54 3.96 7.13
CA ALA A 283 16.10 5.25 7.56
C ALA A 283 17.52 5.50 7.01
N ILE A 284 18.32 4.44 6.84
CA ILE A 284 19.65 4.51 6.24
C ILE A 284 19.57 4.86 4.75
N ASP A 285 18.61 4.31 4.02
CA ASP A 285 18.43 4.63 2.61
C ASP A 285 17.91 6.06 2.41
N LEU A 286 17.01 6.53 3.27
CA LEU A 286 16.57 7.92 3.29
C LEU A 286 17.74 8.90 3.48
N ALA A 287 18.70 8.57 4.35
CA ALA A 287 19.90 9.39 4.57
C ALA A 287 20.81 9.48 3.33
N ARG A 288 20.64 8.59 2.35
CA ARG A 288 21.42 8.57 1.11
C ARG A 288 20.80 9.35 -0.03
N VAL A 289 19.56 9.83 0.11
CA VAL A 289 18.79 10.47 -0.95
C VAL A 289 19.49 11.70 -1.53
N SER A 290 20.10 12.53 -0.69
CA SER A 290 20.82 13.74 -1.12
C SER A 290 22.09 13.44 -1.94
N ASP A 291 22.66 12.23 -1.84
CA ASP A 291 23.80 11.81 -2.65
C ASP A 291 23.40 11.17 -3.99
N CYS A 292 22.11 10.94 -4.23
CA CYS A 292 21.62 10.36 -5.48
C CYS A 292 21.95 11.25 -6.69
N LYS A 293 22.42 10.62 -7.77
CA LYS A 293 22.83 11.31 -9.01
C LYS A 293 21.72 11.39 -10.04
N LEU A 294 20.65 10.63 -9.86
CA LEU A 294 19.51 10.59 -10.76
C LEU A 294 18.24 10.19 -10.00
N VAL A 295 17.15 10.90 -10.28
CA VAL A 295 15.79 10.51 -9.89
C VAL A 295 15.21 9.65 -11.01
N ILE A 296 14.79 8.43 -10.67
CA ILE A 296 14.04 7.54 -11.57
C ILE A 296 12.55 7.84 -11.34
N GLY A 297 11.99 8.74 -12.14
CA GLY A 297 10.58 9.10 -12.04
C GLY A 297 9.70 8.12 -12.82
N PHE A 298 8.49 7.88 -12.33
CA PHE A 298 7.52 6.99 -12.99
C PHE A 298 6.50 7.82 -13.75
N ALA A 299 6.31 7.53 -15.04
CA ALA A 299 5.39 8.25 -15.91
C ALA A 299 4.53 7.25 -16.71
N SER A 300 3.28 7.05 -16.28
CA SER A 300 2.24 6.46 -17.13
C SER A 300 1.44 7.58 -17.80
N LYS A 301 1.02 7.39 -19.07
CA LYS A 301 0.19 8.37 -19.80
C LYS A 301 -1.22 8.53 -19.19
N VAL A 302 -1.76 7.48 -18.57
CA VAL A 302 -3.01 7.51 -17.80
C VAL A 302 -2.59 7.63 -16.34
N GLY A 303 -2.97 8.75 -15.70
CA GLY A 303 -2.59 9.04 -14.32
C GLY A 303 -1.15 9.53 -14.16
N ALA A 304 -0.81 10.63 -14.85
CA ALA A 304 0.31 11.49 -14.46
C ALA A 304 0.34 11.60 -12.93
N LEU A 305 1.30 10.92 -12.34
CA LEU A 305 1.42 10.70 -10.90
C LEU A 305 1.48 12.02 -10.14
N GLU A 306 1.10 12.01 -8.87
CA GLU A 306 1.41 13.10 -7.92
C GLU A 306 2.90 13.48 -7.98
N GLU A 307 3.79 12.55 -8.38
CA GLU A 307 5.21 12.77 -8.65
C GLU A 307 5.51 13.78 -9.77
N GLN A 308 4.65 13.90 -10.79
CA GLN A 308 4.77 14.89 -11.88
C GLN A 308 4.18 16.24 -11.49
N LEU A 309 3.39 16.31 -10.42
CA LEU A 309 2.82 17.56 -9.93
C LEU A 309 3.90 18.38 -9.22
N ARG A 310 3.79 19.72 -9.32
CA ARG A 310 4.59 20.59 -8.45
C ARG A 310 4.30 20.26 -7.00
N GLY A 311 5.34 19.93 -6.24
CA GLY A 311 5.21 19.46 -4.86
C GLY A 311 5.26 17.93 -4.69
N GLY A 312 5.26 17.15 -5.76
CA GLY A 312 5.51 15.72 -5.73
C GLY A 312 6.95 15.38 -5.36
N TYR A 313 7.20 14.14 -4.92
CA TYR A 313 8.52 13.70 -4.46
C TYR A 313 9.65 13.94 -5.46
N ALA A 314 9.47 13.57 -6.74
CA ALA A 314 10.49 13.78 -7.77
C ALA A 314 10.83 15.27 -7.97
N ASP A 315 9.80 16.13 -8.00
CA ASP A 315 9.95 17.59 -8.09
C ASP A 315 10.60 18.19 -6.83
N LEU A 316 10.29 17.69 -5.64
CA LEU A 316 10.95 18.10 -4.39
C LEU A 316 12.44 17.78 -4.42
N LEU A 317 12.81 16.56 -4.83
CA LEU A 317 14.21 16.14 -4.92
C LEU A 317 14.99 16.97 -5.95
N GLN A 318 14.37 17.25 -7.10
CA GLN A 318 14.97 18.14 -8.09
C GLN A 318 15.19 19.55 -7.55
N ARG A 319 14.22 20.11 -6.81
CA ARG A 319 14.32 21.47 -6.27
C ARG A 319 15.28 21.58 -5.09
N TRP A 320 15.30 20.59 -4.21
CA TRP A 320 16.12 20.62 -2.99
C TRP A 320 17.58 20.23 -3.24
N PHE A 321 17.83 19.28 -4.14
CA PHE A 321 19.16 18.71 -4.36
C PHE A 321 19.71 18.92 -5.77
N ALA A 322 18.96 19.59 -6.65
CA ALA A 322 19.31 19.74 -8.07
C ALA A 322 19.51 18.40 -8.81
N THR A 323 18.96 17.30 -8.27
CA THR A 323 19.11 15.97 -8.86
C THR A 323 18.30 15.88 -10.16
N PRO A 324 18.92 15.51 -11.29
CA PRO A 324 18.19 15.39 -12.56
C PRO A 324 17.17 14.26 -12.53
N ILE A 325 16.08 14.42 -13.28
CA ILE A 325 15.02 13.42 -13.40
C ILE A 325 15.12 12.72 -14.77
N VAL A 326 14.98 11.39 -14.76
CA VAL A 326 14.63 10.62 -15.96
C VAL A 326 13.24 10.02 -15.77
N TRP A 327 12.32 10.32 -16.68
CA TRP A 327 10.99 9.73 -16.68
C TRP A 327 11.02 8.37 -17.36
N THR A 328 10.46 7.38 -16.68
CA THR A 328 10.51 5.97 -17.06
C THR A 328 9.13 5.33 -16.96
N CYS A 329 8.94 4.23 -17.68
CA CYS A 329 7.74 3.42 -17.66
C CYS A 329 8.16 1.94 -17.69
N PHE A 330 7.69 1.17 -16.71
CA PHE A 330 7.99 -0.26 -16.56
C PHE A 330 6.72 -1.11 -16.69
N GLU A 331 5.62 -0.55 -17.21
CA GLU A 331 4.33 -1.23 -17.33
C GLU A 331 4.34 -2.34 -18.39
N SER A 332 5.34 -2.34 -19.29
CA SER A 332 5.47 -3.35 -20.35
C SER A 332 6.92 -3.72 -20.67
N PRO A 333 7.14 -4.86 -21.36
CA PRO A 333 8.46 -5.23 -21.84
C PRO A 333 9.12 -4.15 -22.72
N SER A 334 8.41 -3.61 -23.72
CA SER A 334 9.02 -2.62 -24.62
C SER A 334 9.36 -1.31 -23.92
N THR A 335 8.47 -0.82 -23.04
CA THR A 335 8.69 0.41 -22.28
C THR A 335 9.78 0.23 -21.23
N THR A 336 9.92 -0.97 -20.67
CA THR A 336 11.06 -1.35 -19.81
C THR A 336 12.38 -1.25 -20.57
N SER A 337 12.48 -1.84 -21.76
CA SER A 337 13.70 -1.73 -22.60
C SER A 337 14.01 -0.27 -22.95
N ALA A 338 12.99 0.53 -23.30
CA ALA A 338 13.15 1.95 -23.59
C ALA A 338 13.63 2.75 -22.37
N SER A 339 13.06 2.47 -21.19
CA SER A 339 13.43 3.11 -19.92
C SER A 339 14.87 2.77 -19.52
N LEU A 340 15.28 1.50 -19.63
CA LEU A 340 16.67 1.10 -19.37
C LEU A 340 17.66 1.81 -20.29
N ARG A 341 17.34 1.95 -21.58
CA ARG A 341 18.16 2.72 -22.54
C ARG A 341 18.19 4.21 -22.19
N ALA A 342 17.09 4.79 -21.72
CA ALA A 342 17.04 6.19 -21.28
C ALA A 342 17.90 6.43 -20.04
N ILE A 343 17.89 5.49 -19.09
CA ILE A 343 18.75 5.49 -17.91
C ILE A 343 20.23 5.37 -18.33
N ALA A 344 20.56 4.44 -19.23
CA ALA A 344 21.94 4.21 -19.69
C ALA A 344 22.62 5.49 -20.20
N LYS A 345 21.86 6.37 -20.90
CA LYS A 345 22.36 7.64 -21.43
C LYS A 345 22.82 8.63 -20.35
N ARG A 346 22.48 8.40 -19.09
CA ARG A 346 22.86 9.25 -17.94
C ARG A 346 24.11 8.78 -17.23
N PHE A 347 24.69 7.64 -17.62
CA PHE A 347 25.83 7.02 -16.94
C PHE A 347 26.93 6.61 -17.93
N ASP A 348 27.96 5.91 -17.40
CA ASP A 348 29.13 5.46 -18.15
C ASP A 348 28.85 4.29 -19.13
N ARG A 349 29.84 4.03 -20.01
CA ARG A 349 29.80 2.92 -20.97
C ARG A 349 29.70 1.54 -20.33
N GLY A 350 30.09 1.38 -19.07
CA GLY A 350 29.92 0.15 -18.30
C GLY A 350 28.46 -0.10 -17.94
N VAL A 351 27.73 0.93 -17.51
CA VAL A 351 26.26 0.86 -17.31
C VAL A 351 25.57 0.56 -18.63
N ALA A 352 25.93 1.24 -19.72
CA ALA A 352 25.33 0.99 -21.04
C ALA A 352 25.47 -0.48 -21.49
N ARG A 353 26.68 -1.06 -21.36
CA ARG A 353 26.91 -2.49 -21.68
C ARG A 353 26.08 -3.44 -20.82
N ARG A 354 25.93 -3.14 -19.52
CA ARG A 354 25.08 -3.96 -18.64
C ARG A 354 23.60 -3.82 -18.96
N VAL A 355 23.16 -2.63 -19.37
CA VAL A 355 21.79 -2.40 -19.87
C VAL A 355 21.53 -3.25 -21.11
N ASP A 356 22.44 -3.27 -22.09
CA ASP A 356 22.29 -4.11 -23.28
C ASP A 356 22.16 -5.59 -22.91
N ALA A 357 23.00 -6.08 -22.00
CA ALA A 357 22.93 -7.46 -21.52
C ALA A 357 21.62 -7.76 -20.75
N ALA A 358 21.15 -6.82 -19.91
CA ALA A 358 19.90 -6.96 -19.17
C ALA A 358 18.68 -6.99 -20.11
N ILE A 359 18.69 -6.18 -21.17
CA ILE A 359 17.64 -6.17 -22.20
C ILE A 359 17.62 -7.51 -22.94
N VAL A 360 18.77 -8.02 -23.39
CA VAL A 360 18.85 -9.33 -24.07
C VAL A 360 18.29 -10.45 -23.19
N LYS A 361 18.70 -10.49 -21.92
CA LYS A 361 18.18 -11.46 -20.93
C LYS A 361 16.67 -11.29 -20.72
N GLY A 362 16.19 -10.06 -20.61
CA GLY A 362 14.78 -9.74 -20.44
C GLY A 362 13.91 -10.13 -21.63
N GLU A 363 14.37 -9.82 -22.86
CA GLU A 363 13.69 -10.18 -24.10
C GLU A 363 13.63 -11.70 -24.29
N ALA A 364 14.68 -12.44 -23.90
CA ALA A 364 14.66 -13.90 -23.89
C ALA A 364 13.62 -14.46 -22.89
N LEU A 365 13.49 -13.87 -21.70
CA LEU A 365 12.44 -14.25 -20.74
C LEU A 365 11.03 -13.95 -21.29
N VAL A 366 10.85 -12.80 -21.94
CA VAL A 366 9.58 -12.42 -22.58
C VAL A 366 9.21 -13.42 -23.67
N ALA A 367 10.15 -13.76 -24.56
CA ALA A 367 9.93 -14.76 -25.61
C ALA A 367 9.52 -16.12 -25.01
N HIS A 368 10.28 -16.61 -24.02
CA HIS A 368 9.95 -17.86 -23.32
C HIS A 368 8.56 -17.83 -22.66
N THR A 369 8.20 -16.69 -22.06
CA THR A 369 6.90 -16.49 -21.42
C THR A 369 5.78 -16.54 -22.46
N ILE A 370 5.96 -15.88 -23.61
CA ILE A 370 5.00 -15.91 -24.72
C ILE A 370 4.83 -17.35 -25.22
N ASP A 371 5.92 -18.06 -25.52
CA ASP A 371 5.87 -19.44 -26.03
C ASP A 371 5.12 -20.36 -25.08
N ARG A 372 5.29 -20.16 -23.76
CA ARG A 372 4.64 -20.96 -22.73
C ARG A 372 3.16 -20.66 -22.55
N TYR A 373 2.77 -19.38 -22.51
CA TYR A 373 1.45 -18.96 -22.04
C TYR A 373 0.50 -18.52 -23.15
N ARG A 374 1.01 -17.93 -24.24
CA ARG A 374 0.19 -17.44 -25.35
C ARG A 374 -0.71 -18.54 -25.95
N PRO A 375 -0.24 -19.78 -26.20
CA PRO A 375 -1.12 -20.85 -26.74
C PRO A 375 -2.32 -21.19 -25.85
N ARG A 376 -2.27 -20.84 -24.55
CA ARG A 376 -3.30 -21.13 -23.55
C ARG A 376 -4.25 -19.95 -23.31
N LEU A 377 -3.89 -18.78 -23.83
CA LEU A 377 -4.56 -17.49 -23.60
C LEU A 377 -5.06 -16.82 -24.88
N GLU A 378 -4.49 -17.14 -26.03
CA GLU A 378 -4.82 -16.52 -27.32
C GLU A 378 -6.32 -16.49 -27.59
N GLY A 379 -6.83 -15.32 -27.99
CA GLY A 379 -8.22 -15.10 -28.35
C GLY A 379 -9.19 -14.95 -27.18
N LYS A 380 -8.76 -15.19 -25.93
CA LYS A 380 -9.58 -14.95 -24.74
C LYS A 380 -9.84 -13.45 -24.54
N LEU A 381 -11.00 -13.10 -24.00
CA LEU A 381 -11.42 -11.72 -23.75
C LEU A 381 -11.24 -11.35 -22.28
N VAL A 382 -10.48 -10.29 -22.04
CA VAL A 382 -10.39 -9.59 -20.76
C VAL A 382 -11.22 -8.32 -20.82
N LEU A 383 -12.07 -8.08 -19.83
CA LEU A 383 -12.73 -6.77 -19.66
C LEU A 383 -12.12 -6.03 -18.48
N PHE A 384 -11.82 -4.75 -18.71
CA PHE A 384 -11.44 -3.81 -17.68
C PHE A 384 -12.13 -2.49 -17.98
N PHE A 385 -13.12 -2.11 -17.19
CA PHE A 385 -14.01 -0.98 -17.53
C PHE A 385 -13.35 0.40 -17.47
N ARG A 386 -12.05 0.49 -17.15
CA ARG A 386 -11.29 1.74 -17.16
C ARG A 386 -10.32 1.77 -18.34
N PRO A 387 -10.01 2.97 -18.88
CA PRO A 387 -9.06 3.10 -19.97
C PRO A 387 -7.66 2.63 -19.55
N MET A 388 -7.00 1.91 -20.45
CA MET A 388 -5.59 1.51 -20.31
C MET A 388 -4.72 2.25 -21.32
N THR A 389 -3.49 2.59 -20.93
CA THR A 389 -2.49 3.11 -21.87
C THR A 389 -2.02 2.01 -22.83
N GLU A 390 -1.39 2.41 -23.93
CA GLU A 390 -0.72 1.46 -24.82
C GLU A 390 0.34 0.59 -24.13
N ALA A 391 1.07 1.14 -23.15
CA ALA A 391 2.01 0.36 -22.35
C ALA A 391 1.28 -0.69 -21.50
N GLN A 392 0.14 -0.34 -20.91
CA GLN A 392 -0.65 -1.25 -20.08
C GLN A 392 -1.30 -2.36 -20.91
N LEU A 393 -1.65 -2.07 -22.17
CA LEU A 393 -2.26 -3.02 -23.10
C LEU A 393 -1.25 -4.00 -23.71
N GLU A 394 0.00 -3.59 -23.90
CA GLU A 394 1.03 -4.41 -24.55
C GLU A 394 1.20 -5.81 -23.93
N PRO A 395 1.37 -5.99 -22.60
CA PRO A 395 1.49 -7.31 -21.98
C PRO A 395 0.37 -8.28 -22.37
N TYR A 396 -0.88 -7.81 -22.38
CA TYR A 396 -2.03 -8.63 -22.73
C TYR A 396 -2.04 -8.98 -24.22
N ARG A 397 -1.68 -8.02 -25.09
CA ARG A 397 -1.57 -8.26 -26.54
C ARG A 397 -0.45 -9.24 -26.88
N LEU A 398 0.68 -9.21 -26.17
CA LEU A 398 1.77 -10.19 -26.32
C LEU A 398 1.30 -11.63 -26.00
N LEU A 399 0.32 -11.78 -25.10
CA LEU A 399 -0.31 -13.04 -24.76
C LEU A 399 -1.52 -13.41 -25.66
N GLY A 400 -1.79 -12.61 -26.70
CA GLY A 400 -2.88 -12.86 -27.63
C GLY A 400 -4.28 -12.54 -27.09
N LEU A 401 -4.37 -11.80 -25.98
CA LEU A 401 -5.64 -11.47 -25.36
C LEU A 401 -6.33 -10.33 -26.10
N ARG A 402 -7.65 -10.44 -26.22
CA ARG A 402 -8.51 -9.31 -26.58
C ARG A 402 -8.86 -8.56 -25.32
N ILE A 403 -8.82 -7.23 -25.36
CA ILE A 403 -9.22 -6.37 -24.25
C ILE A 403 -10.44 -5.55 -24.65
N GLY A 404 -11.40 -5.44 -23.75
CA GLY A 404 -12.45 -4.43 -23.82
C GLY A 404 -12.41 -3.49 -22.61
N ASP A 405 -12.89 -2.27 -22.85
CA ASP A 405 -13.10 -1.22 -21.86
C ASP A 405 -14.57 -0.80 -21.81
N ALA A 406 -14.91 0.27 -21.08
CA ALA A 406 -16.27 0.78 -20.98
C ALA A 406 -16.88 1.17 -22.34
N SER A 407 -16.06 1.54 -23.33
CA SER A 407 -16.51 1.94 -24.66
C SER A 407 -16.83 0.75 -25.57
N GLY A 408 -16.21 -0.41 -25.32
CA GLY A 408 -16.39 -1.58 -26.16
C GLY A 408 -15.29 -2.61 -26.09
N TRP A 409 -15.44 -3.66 -26.89
CA TRP A 409 -14.47 -4.75 -26.97
C TRP A 409 -14.26 -5.21 -28.41
N THR A 410 -13.07 -5.75 -28.67
CA THR A 410 -12.79 -6.40 -29.94
C THR A 410 -13.41 -7.79 -29.94
N GLY A 411 -14.33 -8.06 -30.88
CA GLY A 411 -14.95 -9.38 -31.05
C GLY A 411 -13.98 -10.44 -31.62
N LYS A 412 -14.40 -11.71 -31.65
CA LYS A 412 -13.57 -12.82 -32.18
C LYS A 412 -13.16 -12.65 -33.65
N THR A 413 -13.91 -11.88 -34.42
CA THR A 413 -13.64 -11.57 -35.84
C THR A 413 -12.75 -10.34 -36.02
N GLY A 414 -12.22 -9.75 -34.95
CA GLY A 414 -11.43 -8.51 -34.97
C GLY A 414 -12.26 -7.23 -35.09
N LYS A 415 -13.59 -7.32 -35.30
CA LYS A 415 -14.47 -6.13 -35.34
C LYS A 415 -14.69 -5.58 -33.93
N GLN A 416 -14.59 -4.26 -33.78
CA GLN A 416 -15.00 -3.59 -32.55
C GLN A 416 -16.50 -3.70 -32.33
N ARG A 417 -16.90 -3.87 -31.08
CA ARG A 417 -18.28 -3.95 -30.61
C ARG A 417 -18.47 -2.98 -29.45
N THR A 418 -19.66 -2.40 -29.39
CA THR A 418 -20.07 -1.48 -28.33
C THR A 418 -21.19 -2.13 -27.52
N PRO A 419 -21.18 -2.01 -26.18
CA PRO A 419 -22.26 -2.54 -25.35
C PRO A 419 -23.58 -1.84 -25.68
N ARG A 420 -24.70 -2.58 -25.62
CA ARG A 420 -26.03 -1.98 -25.86
C ARG A 420 -26.39 -0.95 -24.81
N LEU A 421 -26.10 -1.25 -23.54
CA LEU A 421 -26.24 -0.31 -22.43
C LEU A 421 -24.88 0.35 -22.19
N LYS A 422 -24.84 1.68 -22.34
CA LYS A 422 -23.62 2.46 -22.20
C LYS A 422 -23.05 2.28 -20.79
N CYS A 423 -21.79 1.85 -20.71
CA CYS A 423 -21.03 1.84 -19.47
C CYS A 423 -20.30 3.18 -19.30
N ASP A 424 -20.12 3.58 -18.04
CA ASP A 424 -19.37 4.76 -17.62
C ASP A 424 -18.19 4.27 -16.79
N ASP A 425 -16.98 4.72 -17.12
CA ASP A 425 -15.73 4.33 -16.47
C ASP A 425 -15.50 5.03 -15.13
N ASP A 426 -16.07 6.23 -14.94
CA ASP A 426 -15.99 7.01 -13.71
C ASP A 426 -17.10 6.64 -12.72
N HIS A 427 -18.30 6.34 -13.23
CA HIS A 427 -19.51 6.06 -12.45
C HIS A 427 -20.16 4.73 -12.91
N PRO A 428 -19.55 3.57 -12.58
CA PRO A 428 -20.01 2.28 -13.07
C PRO A 428 -21.45 1.97 -12.62
N ASP A 429 -22.37 1.83 -13.58
CA ASP A 429 -23.72 1.33 -13.35
C ASP A 429 -23.74 -0.21 -13.43
N GLU A 430 -24.24 -0.87 -12.39
CA GLU A 430 -24.26 -2.33 -12.32
C GLU A 430 -25.08 -2.99 -13.42
N ARG A 431 -26.19 -2.37 -13.84
CA ARG A 431 -27.05 -2.92 -14.89
C ARG A 431 -26.35 -2.85 -16.24
N ALA A 432 -25.64 -1.76 -16.51
CA ALA A 432 -24.79 -1.60 -17.69
C ALA A 432 -23.69 -2.66 -17.74
N ILE A 433 -22.99 -2.87 -16.62
CA ILE A 433 -21.93 -3.87 -16.51
C ILE A 433 -22.49 -5.29 -16.70
N ASP A 434 -23.63 -5.62 -16.08
CA ASP A 434 -24.28 -6.93 -16.25
C ASP A 434 -24.72 -7.17 -17.70
N SER A 435 -25.30 -6.16 -18.36
CA SER A 435 -25.66 -6.24 -19.78
C SER A 435 -24.42 -6.49 -20.63
N TYR A 436 -23.35 -5.72 -20.41
CA TYR A 436 -22.09 -5.88 -21.13
C TYR A 436 -21.55 -7.30 -20.95
N ILE A 437 -21.37 -7.78 -19.72
CA ILE A 437 -20.81 -9.11 -19.46
C ILE A 437 -21.63 -10.22 -20.13
N SER A 438 -22.97 -10.10 -20.11
CA SER A 438 -23.88 -11.02 -20.79
C SER A 438 -23.70 -11.02 -22.32
N GLU A 439 -23.49 -9.84 -22.92
CA GLU A 439 -23.28 -9.66 -24.35
C GLU A 439 -21.88 -10.13 -24.80
N ALA A 440 -20.84 -9.73 -24.07
CA ALA A 440 -19.45 -9.93 -24.44
C ALA A 440 -18.91 -11.31 -24.04
N LYS A 441 -19.48 -11.92 -23.01
CA LYS A 441 -19.07 -13.21 -22.43
C LYS A 441 -17.55 -13.30 -22.22
N PRO A 442 -16.98 -12.44 -21.37
CA PRO A 442 -15.54 -12.39 -21.16
C PRO A 442 -15.00 -13.65 -20.49
N ASP A 443 -13.74 -13.97 -20.79
CA ASP A 443 -13.01 -15.03 -20.09
C ASP A 443 -12.50 -14.56 -18.72
N LEU A 444 -12.28 -13.26 -18.54
CA LEU A 444 -11.82 -12.64 -17.31
C LEU A 444 -12.30 -11.20 -17.17
N VAL A 445 -12.62 -10.79 -15.95
CA VAL A 445 -12.91 -9.40 -15.58
C VAL A 445 -11.81 -8.91 -14.64
N LEU A 446 -11.18 -7.80 -14.99
CA LEU A 446 -10.32 -7.02 -14.10
C LEU A 446 -11.18 -6.00 -13.39
N HIS A 447 -11.05 -5.90 -12.07
CA HIS A 447 -11.84 -4.97 -11.27
C HIS A 447 -10.91 -4.21 -10.30
N PHE A 448 -11.16 -2.92 -10.06
CA PHE A 448 -10.26 -2.03 -9.31
C PHE A 448 -10.85 -1.52 -7.99
N GLY A 449 -12.11 -1.85 -7.68
CA GLY A 449 -12.68 -1.68 -6.35
C GLY A 449 -12.83 -0.24 -5.86
N ASN A 450 -12.71 0.77 -6.71
CA ASN A 450 -12.98 2.18 -6.35
C ASN A 450 -14.23 2.64 -7.11
N GLY A 451 -15.34 2.86 -6.40
CA GLY A 451 -16.66 3.15 -6.99
C GLY A 451 -17.41 1.90 -7.50
N GLU A 452 -16.78 0.73 -7.47
CA GLU A 452 -17.41 -0.54 -7.84
C GLU A 452 -18.17 -1.13 -6.64
N THR A 453 -19.36 -1.68 -6.87
CA THR A 453 -20.14 -2.36 -5.82
C THR A 453 -19.80 -3.85 -5.69
N ARG A 454 -19.00 -4.41 -6.61
CA ARG A 454 -18.76 -5.86 -6.69
C ARG A 454 -17.27 -6.21 -6.65
N GLY A 455 -16.91 -6.96 -5.62
CA GLY A 455 -15.58 -7.53 -5.48
C GLY A 455 -15.45 -8.89 -6.17
N GLU A 456 -14.22 -9.39 -6.24
CA GLU A 456 -13.82 -10.71 -6.75
C GLU A 456 -14.77 -11.85 -6.35
N TYR A 457 -15.19 -11.91 -5.09
CA TYR A 457 -16.05 -12.99 -4.61
C TYR A 457 -17.46 -12.94 -5.20
N GLU A 458 -18.02 -11.74 -5.39
CA GLU A 458 -19.32 -11.58 -6.03
C GLU A 458 -19.26 -11.96 -7.51
N TRP A 459 -18.18 -11.59 -8.20
CA TRP A 459 -17.94 -12.04 -9.57
C TRP A 459 -17.85 -13.57 -9.66
N ARG A 460 -17.13 -14.20 -8.74
CA ARG A 460 -16.98 -15.66 -8.72
C ARG A 460 -18.28 -16.40 -8.46
N LYS A 461 -19.15 -15.89 -7.57
CA LYS A 461 -20.49 -16.46 -7.35
C LYS A 461 -21.36 -16.45 -8.61
N ARG A 462 -21.11 -15.52 -9.52
CA ARG A 462 -21.79 -15.40 -10.82
C ARG A 462 -21.10 -16.22 -11.93
N GLY A 463 -20.15 -17.08 -11.59
CA GLY A 463 -19.38 -17.87 -12.54
C GLY A 463 -18.32 -17.07 -13.32
N GLN A 464 -18.12 -15.79 -13.01
CA GLN A 464 -17.12 -14.96 -13.66
C GLN A 464 -15.77 -15.11 -12.97
N VAL A 465 -14.70 -15.16 -13.78
CA VAL A 465 -13.34 -15.15 -13.24
C VAL A 465 -12.99 -13.68 -13.10
N ALA A 466 -12.77 -13.27 -11.87
CA ALA A 466 -12.27 -11.96 -11.56
C ALA A 466 -10.89 -12.06 -10.93
N LEU A 467 -10.02 -11.13 -11.31
CA LEU A 467 -8.78 -10.84 -10.59
C LEU A 467 -8.96 -9.56 -9.79
N PRO A 468 -8.69 -9.59 -8.47
CA PRO A 468 -9.14 -8.55 -7.55
C PRO A 468 -8.44 -7.19 -7.63
N PHE A 469 -7.39 -7.02 -8.44
CA PHE A 469 -6.58 -5.80 -8.45
C PHE A 469 -6.02 -5.47 -9.84
N SER A 470 -5.50 -4.25 -9.93
CA SER A 470 -5.07 -3.55 -11.13
C SER A 470 -4.20 -4.38 -12.07
N PRO A 471 -4.08 -3.99 -13.35
CA PRO A 471 -3.12 -4.58 -14.28
C PRO A 471 -1.66 -4.56 -13.81
N PHE A 472 -1.32 -3.93 -12.67
CA PHE A 472 0.03 -3.79 -12.13
C PHE A 472 0.36 -4.72 -10.97
N PHE A 473 -0.62 -5.16 -10.17
CA PHE A 473 -0.34 -5.97 -8.98
C PHE A 473 -1.54 -6.81 -8.53
N ASP A 474 -1.30 -7.84 -7.72
CA ASP A 474 -2.35 -8.64 -7.10
C ASP A 474 -2.32 -8.65 -5.55
N ARG A 475 -3.38 -9.18 -4.91
CA ARG A 475 -3.48 -9.33 -3.45
C ARG A 475 -2.36 -10.14 -2.81
N LYS A 476 -1.64 -10.96 -3.59
CA LYS A 476 -0.56 -11.79 -3.09
C LYS A 476 0.77 -11.02 -3.08
N GLY A 477 0.76 -9.74 -3.47
CA GLY A 477 1.94 -8.91 -3.60
C GLY A 477 2.73 -9.21 -4.88
N ASN A 478 2.15 -9.91 -5.87
CA ASN A 478 2.82 -10.07 -7.15
C ASN A 478 2.79 -8.73 -7.90
N ALA A 479 3.94 -8.33 -8.43
CA ALA A 479 4.11 -7.14 -9.25
C ALA A 479 4.23 -7.52 -10.73
N PHE A 480 3.63 -6.72 -11.61
CA PHE A 480 3.55 -7.01 -13.04
C PHE A 480 4.40 -6.08 -13.92
N TRP A 481 5.25 -5.24 -13.32
CA TRP A 481 6.21 -4.41 -14.05
C TRP A 481 7.46 -5.16 -14.52
N GLY A 482 8.10 -4.65 -15.57
CA GLY A 482 9.33 -5.22 -16.10
C GLY A 482 9.14 -6.60 -16.74
N TYR A 483 10.25 -7.23 -17.09
CA TYR A 483 10.24 -8.56 -17.75
C TYR A 483 9.77 -9.67 -16.81
N ASP A 484 10.26 -9.66 -15.56
CA ASP A 484 9.85 -10.64 -14.54
C ASP A 484 8.37 -10.47 -14.18
N GLY A 485 7.88 -9.23 -14.10
CA GLY A 485 6.48 -8.97 -13.81
C GLY A 485 5.55 -9.39 -14.94
N PHE A 486 5.98 -9.26 -16.20
CA PHE A 486 5.26 -9.83 -17.33
C PHE A 486 5.09 -11.36 -17.21
N ALA A 487 6.15 -12.08 -16.79
CA ALA A 487 6.07 -13.52 -16.55
C ALA A 487 5.10 -13.87 -15.40
N CYS A 488 5.11 -13.09 -14.32
CA CYS A 488 4.16 -13.22 -13.22
C CYS A 488 2.71 -12.98 -13.68
N LEU A 489 2.48 -11.94 -14.48
CA LEU A 489 1.17 -11.62 -15.05
C LEU A 489 0.65 -12.77 -15.93
N ALA A 490 1.47 -13.27 -16.84
CA ALA A 490 1.11 -14.38 -17.72
C ALA A 490 0.71 -15.64 -16.93
N ALA A 491 1.47 -15.97 -15.88
CA ALA A 491 1.17 -17.09 -14.99
C ALA A 491 -0.11 -16.88 -14.18
N ALA A 492 -0.38 -15.65 -13.73
CA ALA A 492 -1.60 -15.30 -13.00
C ALA A 492 -2.85 -15.38 -13.90
N LEU A 493 -2.77 -14.84 -15.13
CA LEU A 493 -3.84 -14.88 -16.12
C LEU A 493 -4.15 -16.32 -16.55
N ASP A 494 -3.14 -17.14 -16.84
CA ASP A 494 -3.32 -18.57 -17.16
C ASP A 494 -4.02 -19.31 -16.02
N ARG A 495 -3.52 -19.14 -14.79
CA ARG A 495 -4.11 -19.80 -13.62
C ARG A 495 -5.56 -19.37 -13.42
N ALA A 496 -5.90 -18.10 -13.63
CA ALA A 496 -7.23 -17.58 -13.43
C ALA A 496 -8.20 -18.08 -14.52
N MET A 497 -7.82 -17.94 -15.80
CA MET A 497 -8.70 -18.23 -16.94
C MET A 497 -8.84 -19.72 -17.24
N ASN A 498 -7.87 -20.54 -16.82
CA ASN A 498 -7.89 -21.99 -17.02
C ASN A 498 -8.17 -22.77 -15.72
N ALA A 499 -8.72 -22.09 -14.71
CA ALA A 499 -9.17 -22.74 -13.49
C ALA A 499 -10.46 -23.56 -13.72
N THR A 500 -10.51 -24.77 -13.20
CA THR A 500 -11.62 -25.72 -13.40
C THR A 500 -12.84 -25.46 -12.50
N TRP A 501 -12.77 -24.53 -11.55
CA TRP A 501 -13.85 -24.30 -10.59
C TRP A 501 -15.13 -23.77 -11.26
N ARG A 502 -15.05 -23.17 -12.45
CA ARG A 502 -16.22 -22.70 -13.20
C ARG A 502 -17.18 -23.82 -13.55
N ASP A 503 -16.65 -25.00 -13.87
CA ASP A 503 -17.44 -26.18 -14.21
C ASP A 503 -18.20 -26.73 -12.99
N LEU A 504 -17.91 -26.22 -11.79
CA LEU A 504 -18.60 -26.58 -10.55
C LEU A 504 -19.74 -25.63 -10.18
N VAL A 505 -19.90 -24.50 -10.89
CA VAL A 505 -20.93 -23.49 -10.57
C VAL A 505 -22.32 -24.00 -10.95
N GLN A 506 -22.43 -24.72 -12.05
CA GLN A 506 -23.67 -25.39 -12.45
C GLN A 506 -23.66 -26.82 -11.93
N PRO A 507 -24.59 -27.20 -11.05
CA PRO A 507 -24.70 -28.59 -10.64
C PRO A 507 -25.09 -29.46 -11.84
N PRO A 508 -24.71 -30.75 -11.86
CA PRO A 508 -25.06 -31.64 -12.95
C PRO A 508 -26.55 -32.04 -12.99
N TRP A 509 -27.38 -31.61 -12.02
CA TRP A 509 -28.79 -31.97 -11.88
C TRP A 509 -29.74 -30.79 -12.14
#